data_AF-A0A222MVT7-F1
#
_entry.id   AF-A0A222MVT7-F1
#
_cell.length_a   1.000
_cell.length_b   1.000
_cell.length_c   1.000
_cell.angle_alpha   90.00
_cell.angle_beta   90.00
_cell.angle_gamma   90.00
#
_symmetry.space_group_name_H-M   'P 1'
#
loop_
_entity.id
_entity.type
_entity.pdbx_description
1 polymer ?
#
loop_
_entity_poly.entity_id
_entity_poly.type
_entity_poly.pdbx_seq_one_letter_code
_entity_poly.pdbx_strand_id
1 'polypeptide(L)'
;MSLVLKIVKYTVLTIFFLILSIFILFLILFYSLSSGADNYIYHKGKYKDERAVGEFELWANYRLDNGNDARSFARGNYDEKGLRQGYWTNKTAYSQGLYLYKDGILRQRIYTHPIQEASTQNYDENGTLIETRKPTKDECKILFYAFEKGLYKNECFEILDIKYRYH
;
A
#
# COMPACT_ATOMS: atom_id res chain seq x y z
N MET A 1 -56.83 -38.49 -7.40
CA MET A 1 -55.43 -38.68 -6.94
C MET A 1 -55.44 -39.04 -5.46
N SER A 2 -54.88 -40.19 -5.07
CA SER A 2 -54.92 -40.73 -3.69
C SER A 2 -54.23 -39.79 -2.68
N LEU A 3 -54.75 -39.73 -1.46
CA LEU A 3 -54.20 -38.95 -0.33
C LEU A 3 -52.73 -39.29 -0.07
N VAL A 4 -52.38 -40.57 -0.18
CA VAL A 4 -51.01 -41.08 -0.02
C VAL A 4 -50.08 -40.46 -1.07
N LEU A 5 -50.55 -40.35 -2.32
CA LEU A 5 -49.78 -39.75 -3.41
C LEU A 5 -49.51 -38.26 -3.18
N LYS A 6 -50.45 -37.55 -2.55
CA LYS A 6 -50.27 -36.15 -2.16
C LYS A 6 -49.20 -36.02 -1.08
N ILE A 7 -49.28 -36.83 -0.03
CA ILE A 7 -48.31 -36.79 1.09
C ILE A 7 -46.89 -37.06 0.58
N VAL A 8 -46.69 -38.12 -0.20
CA VAL A 8 -45.37 -38.45 -0.79
C VAL A 8 -44.85 -37.30 -1.65
N LYS A 9 -45.70 -36.70 -2.49
CA LYS A 9 -45.31 -35.55 -3.32
C LYS A 9 -44.85 -34.36 -2.48
N TYR A 10 -45.57 -34.03 -1.41
CA TYR A 10 -45.19 -32.92 -0.54
C TYR A 10 -43.91 -33.22 0.25
N THR A 11 -43.74 -34.44 0.77
CA THR A 11 -42.52 -34.82 1.49
C THR A 11 -41.28 -34.75 0.61
N VAL A 12 -41.34 -35.28 -0.62
CA VAL A 12 -40.22 -35.20 -1.58
C VAL A 12 -39.91 -33.76 -1.94
N LEU A 13 -40.95 -32.94 -2.14
CA LEU A 13 -40.77 -31.52 -2.46
C LEU A 13 -40.12 -30.75 -1.28
N THR A 14 -40.53 -31.01 -0.04
CA THR A 14 -39.93 -30.41 1.16
C THR A 14 -38.46 -30.79 1.32
N ILE A 15 -38.12 -32.07 1.12
CA ILE A 15 -36.72 -32.54 1.19
C ILE A 15 -35.87 -31.86 0.11
N PHE A 16 -36.39 -31.75 -1.12
CA PHE A 16 -35.70 -31.08 -2.21
C PHE A 16 -35.38 -29.62 -1.88
N PHE A 17 -36.37 -28.87 -1.37
CA PHE A 17 -36.16 -27.47 -0.98
C PHE A 17 -35.17 -27.34 0.18
N LEU A 18 -35.20 -28.24 1.17
CA LEU A 18 -34.24 -28.24 2.26
C LEU A 18 -32.80 -28.42 1.76
N ILE A 19 -32.56 -29.41 0.89
CA ILE A 19 -31.24 -29.65 0.29
C ILE A 19 -30.79 -28.45 -0.53
N LEU A 20 -31.68 -27.87 -1.33
CA LEU A 20 -31.39 -26.68 -2.15
C LEU A 20 -31.02 -25.48 -1.26
N SER A 21 -31.74 -25.24 -0.16
CA SER A 21 -31.43 -24.16 0.78
C SER A 21 -30.07 -24.35 1.46
N ILE A 22 -29.74 -25.58 1.88
CA ILE A 22 -28.42 -25.89 2.45
C ILE A 22 -27.31 -25.68 1.41
N PHE A 23 -27.53 -26.10 0.17
CA PHE A 23 -26.58 -25.91 -0.92
C PHE A 23 -26.37 -24.43 -1.25
N ILE A 24 -27.43 -23.62 -1.30
CA ILE A 24 -27.34 -22.17 -1.50
C ILE A 24 -26.57 -21.52 -0.35
N LEU A 25 -26.85 -21.90 0.90
CA LEU A 25 -26.12 -21.40 2.06
C LEU A 25 -24.63 -21.77 1.98
N PHE A 26 -24.32 -23.01 1.58
CA PHE A 26 -22.95 -23.45 1.35
C PHE A 26 -22.25 -22.61 0.27
N LEU A 27 -22.92 -22.31 -0.86
CA LEU A 27 -22.37 -21.45 -1.89
C LEU A 27 -22.11 -20.03 -1.37
N ILE A 28 -23.06 -19.44 -0.64
CA ILE A 28 -22.87 -18.10 -0.05
C ILE A 28 -21.66 -18.09 0.89
N LEU A 29 -21.54 -19.10 1.76
CA LEU A 29 -20.41 -19.21 2.68
C LEU A 29 -19.08 -19.44 1.93
N PHE A 30 -19.08 -20.29 0.91
CA PHE A 30 -17.90 -20.57 0.08
C PHE A 30 -17.42 -19.32 -0.67
N TYR A 31 -18.33 -18.59 -1.31
CA TYR A 31 -18.01 -17.32 -1.98
C TYR A 31 -17.58 -16.22 -0.99
N SER A 32 -18.13 -16.22 0.22
CA SER A 32 -17.69 -15.29 1.28
C SER A 32 -16.31 -15.64 1.85
N LEU A 33 -15.89 -16.90 1.75
CA LEU A 33 -14.55 -17.36 2.14
C LEU A 33 -13.51 -17.15 1.03
N SER A 34 -13.94 -17.16 -0.24
CA SER A 34 -13.06 -16.96 -1.40
C SER A 34 -12.77 -15.49 -1.74
N SER A 35 -13.38 -14.52 -1.04
CA SER A 35 -13.01 -13.10 -1.16
C SER A 35 -11.80 -12.72 -0.27
N GLY A 36 -10.91 -13.69 -0.04
CA GLY A 36 -9.58 -13.43 0.49
C GLY A 36 -8.90 -12.41 -0.41
N ALA A 37 -8.34 -11.36 0.19
CA ALA A 37 -7.66 -10.30 -0.53
C ALA A 37 -6.67 -10.89 -1.54
N ASP A 38 -6.87 -10.62 -2.83
CA ASP A 38 -5.88 -10.96 -3.84
C ASP A 38 -4.60 -10.19 -3.49
N ASN A 39 -3.66 -10.90 -2.87
CA ASN A 39 -2.32 -10.40 -2.61
C ASN A 39 -1.63 -10.28 -3.97
N TYR A 40 -1.47 -9.06 -4.47
CA TYR A 40 -0.78 -8.83 -5.73
C TYR A 40 0.30 -7.78 -5.56
N ILE A 41 1.36 -7.91 -6.35
CA ILE A 41 2.39 -6.91 -6.54
C ILE A 41 2.41 -6.57 -8.02
N TYR A 42 2.14 -5.32 -8.35
CA TYR A 42 2.15 -4.80 -9.71
C TYR A 42 3.32 -3.82 -9.87
N HIS A 43 4.07 -4.00 -10.96
CA HIS A 43 5.22 -3.17 -11.31
C HIS A 43 4.94 -2.48 -12.65
N LYS A 44 5.19 -1.18 -12.73
CA LYS A 44 5.14 -0.42 -13.99
C LYS A 44 6.39 0.43 -14.12
N GLY A 45 7.12 0.20 -15.20
CA GLY A 45 8.34 0.92 -15.52
C GLY A 45 9.11 0.21 -16.62
N LYS A 46 10.30 0.70 -16.93
CA LYS A 46 11.15 0.12 -17.95
C LYS A 46 12.19 -0.80 -17.33
N TYR A 47 12.50 -1.87 -18.05
CA TYR A 47 13.64 -2.71 -17.76
C TYR A 47 14.65 -2.60 -18.90
N LYS A 48 15.94 -2.60 -18.56
CA LYS A 48 17.06 -2.70 -19.49
C LYS A 48 18.04 -3.69 -18.90
N ASP A 49 18.42 -4.71 -19.66
CA ASP A 49 19.34 -5.77 -19.24
C ASP A 49 18.93 -6.38 -17.88
N GLU A 50 17.64 -6.72 -17.75
CA GLU A 50 17.00 -7.28 -16.54
C GLU A 50 16.97 -6.35 -15.31
N ARG A 51 17.32 -5.07 -15.47
CA ARG A 51 17.33 -4.07 -14.39
C ARG A 51 16.28 -3.01 -14.61
N ALA A 52 15.63 -2.57 -13.53
CA ALA A 52 14.70 -1.45 -13.58
C ALA A 52 15.46 -0.15 -13.90
N VAL A 53 14.96 0.67 -14.82
CA VAL A 53 15.61 1.93 -15.23
C VAL A 53 14.59 3.05 -15.43
N GLY A 54 14.97 4.26 -15.05
CA GLY A 54 14.10 5.43 -15.14
C GLY A 54 12.93 5.37 -14.16
N GLU A 55 11.83 6.00 -14.54
CA GLU A 55 10.65 6.11 -13.68
C GLU A 55 9.97 4.75 -13.46
N PHE A 56 9.64 4.48 -12.21
CA PHE A 56 9.09 3.22 -11.76
C PHE A 56 7.99 3.43 -10.73
N GLU A 57 6.92 2.66 -10.87
CA GLU A 57 5.78 2.61 -9.96
C GLU A 57 5.58 1.15 -9.48
N LEU A 58 5.39 1.00 -8.18
CA LEU A 58 5.13 -0.26 -7.50
C LEU A 58 3.80 -0.12 -6.75
N TRP A 59 2.89 -1.07 -6.94
CA TRP A 59 1.67 -1.17 -6.15
C TRP A 59 1.60 -2.56 -5.54
N ALA A 60 1.21 -2.63 -4.29
CA ALA A 60 0.90 -3.91 -3.67
C ALA A 60 -0.44 -3.84 -2.94
N ASN A 61 -1.14 -4.95 -2.94
CA ASN A 61 -2.30 -5.19 -2.09
C ASN A 61 -1.95 -6.39 -1.21
N TYR A 62 -2.22 -6.28 0.10
CA TYR A 62 -1.93 -7.34 1.05
C TYR A 62 -2.89 -7.31 2.23
N ARG A 63 -3.14 -8.48 2.84
CA ARG A 63 -3.91 -8.59 4.09
C ARG A 63 -3.03 -8.20 5.29
N LEU A 64 -3.57 -7.38 6.18
CA LEU A 64 -2.97 -7.05 7.47
C LEU A 64 -3.28 -8.12 8.53
N ASP A 65 -2.49 -8.15 9.61
CA ASP A 65 -2.68 -9.07 10.74
C ASP A 65 -4.05 -8.92 11.42
N ASN A 66 -4.64 -7.72 11.37
CA ASN A 66 -5.98 -7.45 11.89
C ASN A 66 -7.11 -7.89 10.94
N GLY A 67 -6.78 -8.58 9.84
CA GLY A 67 -7.71 -9.07 8.85
C GLY A 67 -8.24 -8.02 7.86
N ASN A 68 -7.78 -6.77 7.94
CA ASN A 68 -8.15 -5.73 6.97
C ASN A 68 -7.22 -5.76 5.74
N ASP A 69 -7.73 -5.28 4.61
CA ASP A 69 -6.94 -5.15 3.39
C ASP A 69 -6.13 -3.84 3.43
N ALA A 70 -4.87 -3.93 3.01
CA ALA A 70 -3.95 -2.81 2.90
C ALA A 70 -3.42 -2.69 1.49
N ARG A 71 -3.18 -1.45 1.09
CA ARG A 71 -2.55 -1.13 -0.19
C ARG A 71 -1.29 -0.32 0.07
N SER A 72 -0.23 -0.65 -0.65
CA SER A 72 0.95 0.17 -0.74
C SER A 72 1.21 0.65 -2.15
N PHE A 73 1.82 1.81 -2.25
CA PHE A 73 2.27 2.45 -3.48
C PHE A 73 3.68 2.99 -3.26
N ALA A 74 4.55 2.80 -4.23
CA ALA A 74 5.86 3.44 -4.26
C ALA A 74 6.13 3.97 -5.67
N ARG A 75 6.68 5.17 -5.78
CA ARG A 75 7.09 5.76 -7.07
C ARG A 75 8.39 6.52 -6.92
N GLY A 76 9.28 6.36 -7.89
CA GLY A 76 10.55 7.08 -7.96
C GLY A 76 11.32 6.70 -9.22
N ASN A 77 12.62 6.96 -9.22
CA ASN A 77 13.49 6.65 -10.35
C ASN A 77 14.60 5.65 -9.98
N TYR A 78 14.94 4.80 -10.95
CA TYR A 78 16.16 4.02 -10.97
C TYR A 78 17.18 4.62 -11.95
N ASP A 79 18.47 4.54 -11.64
CA ASP A 79 19.54 4.85 -12.59
C ASP A 79 19.78 3.71 -13.59
N GLU A 80 20.73 3.93 -14.50
CA GLU A 80 21.17 2.96 -15.51
C GLU A 80 21.78 1.69 -14.91
N LYS A 81 22.19 1.71 -13.63
CA LYS A 81 22.72 0.54 -12.91
C LYS A 81 21.63 -0.23 -12.18
N GLY A 82 20.38 0.24 -12.21
CA GLY A 82 19.26 -0.36 -11.49
C GLY A 82 19.18 0.02 -10.01
N LEU A 83 19.89 1.07 -9.60
CA LEU A 83 19.88 1.57 -8.23
C LEU A 83 18.83 2.67 -8.07
N ARG A 84 18.13 2.69 -6.94
CA ARG A 84 17.20 3.78 -6.62
C ARG A 84 17.98 5.09 -6.54
N GLN A 85 17.46 6.13 -7.18
CA GLN A 85 18.04 7.46 -7.17
C GLN A 85 16.98 8.53 -6.95
N GLY A 86 17.42 9.62 -6.33
CA GLY A 86 16.60 10.80 -6.08
C GLY A 86 15.41 10.49 -5.18
N TYR A 87 14.30 11.17 -5.43
CA TYR A 87 13.14 11.11 -4.56
C TYR A 87 12.21 9.95 -4.89
N TRP A 88 11.79 9.28 -3.83
CA TRP A 88 10.84 8.19 -3.82
C TRP A 88 9.68 8.53 -2.89
N THR A 89 8.46 8.44 -3.39
CA THR A 89 7.25 8.53 -2.58
C THR A 89 6.80 7.13 -2.24
N ASN A 90 6.57 6.84 -0.96
CA ASN A 90 5.94 5.61 -0.51
C ASN A 90 4.68 5.92 0.30
N LYS A 91 3.59 5.22 0.00
CA LYS A 91 2.34 5.24 0.76
C LYS A 91 2.01 3.80 1.14
N THR A 92 1.80 3.54 2.41
CA THR A 92 1.36 2.25 2.96
C THR A 92 0.14 2.48 3.84
N ALA A 93 -0.50 1.40 4.29
CA ALA A 93 -1.59 1.52 5.27
C ALA A 93 -1.13 2.14 6.59
N TYR A 94 0.14 1.97 6.94
CA TYR A 94 0.70 2.41 8.21
C TYR A 94 1.51 3.69 8.13
N SER A 95 1.94 4.13 6.96
CA SER A 95 2.83 5.27 6.84
C SER A 95 2.80 5.86 5.45
N GLN A 96 3.01 7.16 5.35
CA GLN A 96 3.24 7.84 4.09
C GLN A 96 4.57 8.58 4.22
N GLY A 97 5.41 8.56 3.18
CA GLY A 97 6.72 9.16 3.30
C GLY A 97 7.40 9.46 1.98
N LEU A 98 8.34 10.40 2.06
CA LEU A 98 9.28 10.76 1.02
C LEU A 98 10.67 10.25 1.42
N TYR A 99 11.38 9.69 0.46
CA TYR A 99 12.66 9.02 0.65
C TYR A 99 13.64 9.54 -0.39
N LEU A 100 14.78 10.05 0.02
CA LEU A 100 15.86 10.47 -0.86
C LEU A 100 16.91 9.37 -0.91
N TYR A 101 17.13 8.82 -2.11
CA TYR A 101 18.18 7.84 -2.38
C TYR A 101 19.32 8.48 -3.16
N LYS A 102 20.54 8.04 -2.87
CA LYS A 102 21.73 8.31 -3.67
C LYS A 102 22.55 7.04 -3.79
N ASP A 103 22.77 6.58 -5.01
CA ASP A 103 23.51 5.36 -5.34
C ASP A 103 22.89 4.12 -4.70
N GLY A 104 21.55 4.06 -4.70
CA GLY A 104 20.79 2.97 -4.07
C GLY A 104 20.71 3.05 -2.54
N ILE A 105 21.44 3.98 -1.92
CA ILE A 105 21.50 4.12 -0.46
C ILE A 105 20.53 5.22 -0.02
N LEU A 106 19.70 4.91 0.97
CA LEU A 106 18.80 5.89 1.58
C LEU A 106 19.64 6.95 2.31
N ARG A 107 19.41 8.22 2.01
CA ARG A 107 20.08 9.38 2.63
C ARG A 107 19.19 10.13 3.60
N GLN A 108 17.91 10.21 3.26
CA GLN A 108 16.93 10.88 4.08
C GLN A 108 15.58 10.22 3.91
N ARG A 109 14.81 10.09 4.99
CA ARG A 109 13.39 9.77 4.91
C ARG A 109 12.59 10.71 5.78
N ILE A 110 11.45 11.14 5.25
CA ILE A 110 10.46 11.94 5.96
C ILE A 110 9.16 11.16 5.87
N TYR A 111 8.61 10.76 7.01
CA TYR A 111 7.44 9.91 7.04
C TYR A 111 6.45 10.39 8.09
N THR A 112 5.18 10.12 7.83
CA THR A 112 4.04 10.38 8.71
C THR A 112 3.35 9.06 9.01
N HIS A 113 3.05 8.80 10.28
CA HIS A 113 2.13 7.75 10.67
C HIS A 113 0.68 8.29 10.71
N PRO A 114 -0.34 7.47 10.42
CA PRO A 114 -1.75 7.81 10.61
C PRO A 114 -2.07 8.35 12.00
N ILE A 115 -1.25 8.01 13.01
CA ILE A 115 -1.38 8.40 14.42
C ILE A 115 -0.54 9.67 14.72
N GLN A 116 -0.37 10.56 13.74
CA GLN A 116 0.13 11.95 13.86
C GLN A 116 1.62 12.16 14.17
N GLU A 117 2.42 11.12 14.42
CA GLU A 117 3.87 11.31 14.54
C GLU A 117 4.50 11.32 13.15
N ALA A 118 4.95 12.51 12.74
CA ALA A 118 5.89 12.64 11.64
C ALA A 118 7.32 12.56 12.16
N SER A 119 8.25 12.11 11.32
CA SER A 119 9.66 12.04 11.66
C SER A 119 10.51 12.21 10.41
N THR A 120 11.61 12.94 10.58
CA THR A 120 12.70 13.03 9.62
C THR A 120 13.87 12.21 10.13
N GLN A 121 14.48 11.42 9.26
CA GLN A 121 15.66 10.64 9.57
C GLN A 121 16.72 10.84 8.49
N ASN A 122 17.96 11.04 8.94
CA ASN A 122 19.12 11.24 8.08
C ASN A 122 20.10 10.07 8.22
N TYR A 123 20.71 9.68 7.12
CA TYR A 123 21.58 8.51 7.02
C TYR A 123 22.95 8.88 6.45
N ASP A 124 23.98 8.18 6.92
CA ASP A 124 25.35 8.37 6.47
C ASP A 124 25.56 7.81 5.06
N GLU A 125 26.81 7.85 4.58
CA GLU A 125 27.23 7.31 3.29
C GLU A 125 27.02 5.80 3.13
N ASN A 126 26.91 5.05 4.23
CA ASN A 126 26.69 3.61 4.29
C ASN A 126 25.21 3.22 4.51
N GLY A 127 24.32 4.19 4.74
CA GLY A 127 22.92 3.94 5.07
C GLY A 127 22.65 3.72 6.56
N THR A 128 23.60 4.05 7.43
CA THR A 128 23.45 4.03 8.89
C THR A 128 22.66 5.24 9.33
N LEU A 129 21.66 5.06 10.18
CA LEU A 129 20.90 6.16 10.77
C LEU A 129 21.82 7.01 11.66
N ILE A 130 21.97 8.29 11.34
CA ILE A 130 22.75 9.24 12.15
C ILE A 130 21.82 10.04 13.06
N GLU A 131 20.67 10.46 12.55
CA GLU A 131 19.81 11.41 13.25
C GLU A 131 18.34 11.06 13.05
N THR A 132 17.56 11.18 14.12
CA THR A 132 16.09 11.22 14.06
C THR A 132 15.62 12.52 14.66
N ARG A 133 14.87 13.29 13.87
CA ARG A 133 14.25 14.55 14.29
C ARG A 133 12.74 14.44 14.20
N LYS A 134 12.04 14.98 15.21
CA LYS A 134 10.60 15.23 15.13
C LYS A 134 10.39 16.59 14.44
N PRO A 135 9.71 16.64 13.27
CA PRO A 135 9.33 17.89 12.64
C PRO A 135 8.37 18.66 13.55
N THR A 136 8.41 19.98 13.43
CA THR A 136 7.48 20.89 14.10
C THR A 136 6.06 20.72 13.55
N LYS A 137 5.06 21.17 14.31
CA LYS A 137 3.64 21.09 13.91
C LYS A 137 3.36 21.72 12.54
N ASP A 138 4.05 22.81 12.19
CA ASP A 138 3.87 23.48 10.90
C ASP A 138 4.59 22.75 9.76
N GLU A 139 5.75 22.15 10.02
CA GLU A 139 6.42 21.25 9.07
C GLU A 139 5.54 20.03 8.74
N CYS A 140 4.85 19.47 9.74
CA CYS A 140 3.87 18.40 9.53
C CYS A 140 2.70 18.82 8.62
N LYS A 141 2.20 20.05 8.77
CA LYS A 141 1.09 20.55 7.91
C LYS A 141 1.52 20.67 6.45
N ILE A 142 2.73 21.18 6.20
CA ILE A 142 3.28 21.32 4.84
C ILE A 142 3.45 19.93 4.21
N LEU A 143 4.04 18.99 4.96
CA LEU A 143 4.21 17.60 4.51
C LEU A 143 2.87 16.93 4.21
N PHE A 144 1.92 17.02 5.13
CA PHE A 144 0.59 16.43 4.94
C PHE A 144 -0.14 17.04 3.74
N TYR A 145 -0.10 18.36 3.58
CA TYR A 145 -0.69 19.04 2.43
C TYR A 145 -0.04 18.59 1.11
N ALA A 146 1.29 18.47 1.08
CA ALA A 146 2.02 17.96 -0.07
C ALA A 146 1.60 16.53 -0.45
N PHE A 147 1.47 15.63 0.55
CA PHE A 147 1.00 14.26 0.34
C PHE A 147 -0.45 14.21 -0.14
N GLU A 148 -1.38 14.92 0.52
CA GLU A 148 -2.80 14.95 0.16
C GLU A 148 -3.07 15.54 -1.22
N LYS A 149 -2.31 16.58 -1.59
CA LYS A 149 -2.42 17.21 -2.92
C LYS A 149 -1.67 16.47 -4.01
N GLY A 150 -0.99 15.39 -3.66
CA GLY A 150 -0.18 14.62 -4.60
C GLY A 150 0.91 15.45 -5.27
N LEU A 151 1.43 16.45 -4.55
CA LEU A 151 2.56 17.27 -4.97
C LEU A 151 3.87 16.48 -4.77
N TYR A 152 3.91 15.27 -5.31
CA TYR A 152 5.01 14.29 -5.22
C TYR A 152 6.24 14.69 -6.06
N LYS A 153 6.31 15.94 -6.52
CA LYS A 153 7.40 16.49 -7.31
C LYS A 153 8.43 17.20 -6.41
N ASN A 154 9.61 17.44 -6.98
CA ASN A 154 10.79 18.08 -6.38
C ASN A 154 10.49 19.29 -5.48
N GLU A 155 9.40 20.01 -5.73
CA GLU A 155 8.96 21.20 -4.99
C GLU A 155 8.88 21.00 -3.47
N CYS A 156 8.50 19.81 -2.98
CA CYS A 156 8.37 19.59 -1.54
C CYS A 156 9.72 19.48 -0.83
N PHE A 157 10.71 18.84 -1.48
CA PHE A 157 12.07 18.82 -0.96
C PHE A 157 12.76 20.14 -1.19
N GLU A 158 12.46 20.90 -2.23
CA GLU A 158 12.99 22.27 -2.39
C GLU A 158 12.47 23.18 -1.27
N ILE A 159 11.18 23.12 -0.92
CA ILE A 159 10.61 23.88 0.21
C ILE A 159 11.26 23.48 1.54
N LEU A 160 11.60 22.20 1.72
CA LEU A 160 12.27 21.71 2.92
C LEU A 160 13.77 22.04 2.91
N ASP A 161 14.50 21.79 1.82
CA ASP A 161 15.93 22.09 1.64
C ASP A 161 16.20 23.61 1.74
N ILE A 162 15.32 24.47 1.21
CA ILE A 162 15.39 25.93 1.37
C ILE A 162 15.30 26.33 2.85
N LYS A 163 14.49 25.63 3.67
CA LYS A 163 14.36 25.94 5.08
C LYS A 163 15.53 25.40 5.93
N TYR A 164 16.23 24.37 5.45
CA TYR A 164 17.32 23.70 6.17
C TYR A 164 18.74 24.11 5.72
N ARG A 165 18.91 24.86 4.62
CA ARG A 165 20.21 25.46 4.24
C ARG A 165 20.54 26.76 4.98
N TYR A 166 19.58 27.39 5.64
CA TYR A 166 19.73 28.74 6.22
C TYR A 166 19.58 28.80 7.75
N HIS A 167 19.73 27.67 8.45
CA HIS A 167 19.75 27.63 9.92
C HIS A 167 20.86 26.74 10.45
#